data_AF-A0A5D4MIF6-F1
#
_entry.id   AF-A0A5D4MIF6-F1
#
_cell.length_a   1.000
_cell.length_b   1.000
_cell.length_c   1.000
_cell.angle_alpha   90.00
_cell.angle_beta   90.00
_cell.angle_gamma   90.00
#
_symmetry.space_group_name_H-M   'P 1'
#
loop_
_entity.id
_entity.type
_entity.pdbx_description
1 polymer ?
#
loop_
_entity_poly.entity_id
_entity_poly.type
_entity_poly.pdbx_seq_one_letter_code
_entity_poly.pdbx_strand_id
1 'polypeptide(L)' 'MELFIFSVFTTLIIFMTAYFLVKLFNIAYKRQVITIRKFRVLSLTVIGFAVLITSILPFFYHKLINVLL' A
#
# COMPACT_ATOMS: atom_id res chain seq x y z
N MET A 1 -16.82 -16.09 5.60
CA MET A 1 -15.96 -15.55 6.69
C MET A 1 -14.48 -15.53 6.29
N GLU A 2 -13.96 -16.57 5.63
CA GLU A 2 -12.53 -16.68 5.26
C GLU A 2 -12.04 -15.53 4.37
N LEU A 3 -12.84 -15.10 3.42
CA LEU A 3 -12.52 -14.01 2.48
C LEU A 3 -12.29 -12.67 3.17
N PHE A 4 -13.07 -12.40 4.22
CA PHE A 4 -12.95 -11.18 4.99
C PHE A 4 -11.62 -11.16 5.75
N ILE A 5 -11.22 -12.32 6.29
CA ILE A 5 -9.95 -12.52 6.98
C ILE A 5 -8.79 -12.31 5.98
N PHE A 6 -8.84 -12.94 4.80
CA PHE A 6 -7.83 -12.74 3.76
C PHE A 6 -7.70 -11.28 3.30
N SER A 7 -8.83 -10.60 3.12
CA SER A 7 -8.86 -9.17 2.73
C SER A 7 -8.26 -8.27 3.80
N VAL A 8 -8.51 -8.56 5.10
CA VAL A 8 -7.94 -7.81 6.21
C VAL A 8 -6.42 -8.02 6.29
N PHE A 9 -5.95 -9.27 6.20
CA PHE A 9 -4.52 -9.57 6.24
C PHE A 9 -3.77 -8.95 5.07
N THR A 10 -4.31 -9.01 3.85
CA THR A 10 -3.68 -8.36 2.70
C THR A 10 -3.66 -6.84 2.82
N THR A 11 -4.72 -6.23 3.34
CA THR A 11 -4.74 -4.80 3.66
C THR A 11 -3.66 -4.42 4.66
N LEU A 12 -3.46 -5.21 5.73
CA LEU A 12 -2.41 -4.99 6.73
C LEU A 12 -1.01 -5.10 6.13
N ILE A 13 -0.78 -6.08 5.25
CA ILE A 13 0.51 -6.25 4.56
C ILE A 13 0.81 -5.02 3.69
N ILE A 14 -0.16 -4.56 2.90
CA ILE A 14 0.00 -3.36 2.05
C ILE A 14 0.32 -2.13 2.92
N PHE A 15 -0.35 -1.99 4.07
CA PHE A 15 -0.12 -0.89 5.00
C PHE A 15 1.30 -0.93 5.59
N MET A 16 1.78 -2.11 6.01
CA MET A 16 3.16 -2.29 6.47
C MET A 16 4.18 -1.96 5.38
N THR A 17 3.96 -2.42 4.15
CA THR A 17 4.84 -2.14 3.01
C THR A 17 4.92 -0.64 2.74
N ALA A 18 3.78 0.06 2.73
CA ALA A 18 3.73 1.51 2.55
C ALA A 18 4.49 2.24 3.67
N TYR A 19 4.32 1.81 4.92
CA TYR A 19 5.05 2.36 6.07
C TYR A 19 6.57 2.17 5.94
N PHE A 20 7.02 0.97 5.57
CA PHE A 20 8.45 0.71 5.36
C PHE A 20 9.06 1.55 4.23
N LEU A 21 8.33 1.74 3.12
CA LEU A 21 8.76 2.59 2.01
C LEU A 21 8.87 4.05 2.44
N VAL A 22 7.88 4.59 3.15
CA VAL A 22 7.94 5.97 3.68
C VAL A 22 9.11 6.12 4.66
N LYS A 23 9.35 5.12 5.51
CA LYS A 23 10.52 5.09 6.41
C LYS A 23 11.84 5.09 5.62
N LEU A 24 11.92 4.31 4.54
CA LEU A 24 13.09 4.28 3.65
C LEU A 24 13.34 5.65 3.00
N PHE A 25 12.29 6.30 2.49
CA PHE A 25 12.38 7.64 1.93
C PHE A 25 12.83 8.67 2.97
N ASN A 26 12.37 8.54 4.21
CA ASN A 26 12.80 9.43 5.30
C ASN A 26 14.29 9.24 5.61
N ILE A 27 14.79 8.00 5.60
CA ILE A 27 16.23 7.72 5.75
C ILE A 27 17.02 8.31 4.58
N ALA A 28 16.54 8.14 3.34
CA ALA A 28 17.18 8.70 2.15
C ALA A 28 17.20 10.24 2.17
N TYR A 29 16.14 10.87 2.68
CA TYR A 29 16.06 12.32 2.88
C TYR A 29 17.06 12.79 3.94
N LYS A 30 17.13 12.12 5.10
CA LYS A 30 18.10 12.43 6.16
C LYS A 30 19.55 12.30 5.71
N ARG A 31 19.83 11.34 4.81
CA ARG A 31 21.16 11.15 4.20
C ARG A 31 21.44 12.09 3.02
N GLN A 32 20.56 13.06 2.75
CA GLN A 32 20.64 13.99 1.61
C GLN A 32 20.74 13.31 0.23
N VAL A 33 20.32 12.04 0.12
CA VAL A 33 20.27 11.32 -1.17
C VAL A 33 19.13 11.85 -2.03
N ILE A 34 18.03 12.30 -1.40
CA ILE A 34 16.88 12.89 -2.07
C ILE A 34 16.49 14.24 -1.44
N THR A 35 16.01 15.17 -2.27
CA THR A 35 15.50 16.47 -1.83
C THR A 35 14.10 16.36 -1.21
N ILE A 36 13.74 17.35 -0.38
CA ILE A 36 12.42 17.43 0.29
C ILE A 36 11.23 17.32 -0.69
N ARG A 37 11.35 17.92 -1.89
CA ARG A 37 10.32 17.82 -2.94
C ARG A 37 10.12 16.37 -3.39
N LYS A 38 11.22 15.65 -3.68
CA LYS A 38 11.17 14.24 -4.08
C LYS A 38 10.62 13.36 -2.95
N PHE A 39 11.03 13.60 -1.71
CA PHE A 39 10.50 12.89 -0.54
C PHE A 39 8.98 13.02 -0.42
N ARG A 40 8.45 14.24 -0.55
CA ARG A 40 6.99 14.51 -0.48
C ARG A 40 6.24 13.81 -1.61
N VAL A 41 6.72 13.93 -2.85
CA VAL A 41 6.07 13.30 -4.01
C VAL A 41 6.08 11.78 -3.87
N LEU A 42 7.24 11.17 -3.57
CA LEU A 42 7.35 9.72 -3.41
C LEU A 42 6.46 9.20 -2.28
N SER A 43 6.46 9.85 -1.11
CA SER A 43 5.62 9.44 0.01
C SER A 43 4.14 9.55 -0.30
N LEU A 44 3.71 10.66 -0.93
CA LEU A 44 2.31 10.84 -1.36
C LEU A 44 1.89 9.81 -2.40
N THR A 45 2.75 9.49 -3.37
CA THR A 45 2.45 8.47 -4.37
C THR A 45 2.30 7.10 -3.74
N VAL A 46 3.22 6.68 -2.85
CA VAL A 46 3.14 5.37 -2.18
C VAL A 46 1.89 5.26 -1.31
N ILE A 47 1.56 6.29 -0.53
CA ILE A 47 0.35 6.30 0.29
C ILE A 47 -0.90 6.28 -0.61
N GLY A 48 -0.93 7.09 -1.66
CA GLY A 48 -2.03 7.12 -2.62
C GLY A 48 -2.26 5.76 -3.28
N PHE A 49 -1.22 5.09 -3.73
CA PHE A 49 -1.31 3.74 -4.29
C PHE A 49 -1.78 2.71 -3.24
N ALA A 50 -1.25 2.77 -2.01
CA ALA A 50 -1.68 1.87 -0.96
C ALA A 50 -3.19 1.99 -0.67
N VAL A 51 -3.71 3.22 -0.61
CA VAL A 51 -5.15 3.49 -0.42
C VAL A 51 -5.99 3.02 -1.61
N LEU A 52 -5.54 3.29 -2.84
CA LEU A 52 -6.23 2.84 -4.05
C LEU A 52 -6.31 1.30 -4.10
N ILE A 53 -5.19 0.62 -3.89
CA ILE A 53 -5.11 -0.84 -3.94
C ILE A 53 -6.00 -1.46 -2.87
N THR A 54 -5.94 -0.97 -1.62
CA THR A 54 -6.75 -1.50 -0.50
C THR A 54 -8.24 -1.26 -0.70
N SER A 55 -8.63 -0.17 -1.36
CA SER A 55 -10.04 0.10 -1.71
C SER A 55 -10.58 -0.82 -2.80
N ILE A 56 -9.73 -1.20 -3.77
CA ILE A 56 -10.11 -2.06 -4.90
C ILE A 56 -10.08 -3.55 -4.51
N LEU A 57 -9.19 -3.92 -3.58
CA LEU A 57 -8.98 -5.29 -3.12
C LEU A 57 -10.27 -6.07 -2.78
N PRO A 58 -11.19 -5.57 -1.94
CA PRO A 58 -12.40 -6.30 -1.59
C PRO A 58 -13.32 -6.56 -2.79
N PHE A 59 -13.40 -5.61 -3.73
CA PHE A 59 -14.13 -5.80 -5.00
C PHE A 59 -13.46 -6.85 -5.88
N PHE A 60 -12.13 -6.86 -5.91
CA PHE A 60 -11.36 -7.81 -6.70
C PHE A 60 -11.52 -9.24 -6.19
N TYR A 61 -11.46 -9.42 -4.86
CA TYR A 61 -11.72 -10.71 -4.22
C TYR A 61 -13.13 -11.22 -4.53
N HIS A 62 -14.14 -10.35 -4.42
CA HIS A 62 -15.53 -10.72 -4.74
C HIS A 62 -15.70 -11.16 -6.20
N LYS A 63 -15.04 -10.50 -7.16
CA LYS A 63 -15.09 -10.87 -8.57
C LYS A 63 -14.37 -12.17 -8.89
N LEU A 64 -13.17 -12.37 -8.32
CA LEU A 64 -12.37 -13.58 -8.55
C LEU A 64 -13.13 -14.84 -8.15
N ILE A 65 -13.85 -14.79 -7.03
CA ILE A 65 -14.61 -15.93 -6.53
C ILE A 65 -15.78 -16.25 -7.44
N ASN A 66 -16.55 -15.25 -7.88
CA ASN A 66 -17.65 -15.45 -8.83
C ASN A 66 -17.23 -16.02 -10.18
N VAL A 67 -15.96 -15.91 -10.55
CA VAL A 67 -15.42 -16.46 -11.80
C VAL A 67 -14.85 -17.88 -11.60
N LEU A 68 -14.30 -18.16 -10.41
CA LEU A 68 -13.63 -19.43 -10.10
C LEU A 68 -14.56 -20.50 -9.53
N LEU A 69 -15.72 -20.11 -8.98
CA LEU A 69 -16.66 -20.98 -8.27
C LEU A 69 -18.07 -20.79 -8.82
#